data_AF-A0A950W5S9-F1
#
_entry.id   AF-A0A950W5S9-F1
#
_cell.length_a   1.000
_cell.length_b   1.000
_cell.length_c   1.000
_cell.angle_alpha   90.00
_cell.angle_beta   90.00
_cell.angle_gamma   90.00
#
_symmetry.space_group_name_H-M   'P 1'
#
loop_
_entity.id
_entity.type
_entity.pdbx_description
1 polymer ?
#
loop_
_entity_poly.entity_id
_entity_poly.type
_entity_poly.pdbx_seq_one_letter_code
_entity_poly.pdbx_strand_id
1 'polypeptide(L)'
;MLERAARGQRANPDPLEQITALSGVHVRLLDSSHELLEAYHSLLEQLRGAEAGGAEPEPVELTVAAGPFMSLDAVRDFERALAAIPGVLDVAVRGYERGDRAIVDVQLRDPGHGRR
;
A
#
# COMPACT_ATOMS: atom_id res chain seq x y z
N MET A 1 53.33 27.80 13.52
CA MET A 1 52.36 26.68 13.60
C MET A 1 51.44 26.78 12.39
N LEU A 2 51.47 25.76 11.53
CA LEU A 2 50.80 25.69 10.24
C LEU A 2 49.40 25.07 10.39
N GLU A 3 48.35 25.87 10.51
CA GLU A 3 46.97 25.41 10.33
C GLU A 3 46.43 25.93 8.99
N ARG A 4 46.63 25.16 7.92
CA ARG A 4 45.90 25.33 6.64
C ARG A 4 46.25 24.18 5.70
N ALA A 5 45.39 23.17 5.64
CA ALA A 5 45.04 22.40 4.44
C ALA A 5 44.36 21.06 4.79
N ALA A 6 43.21 21.13 5.46
CA ALA A 6 42.27 20.00 5.49
C ALA A 6 40.87 20.54 5.16
N ARG A 7 40.72 21.17 3.99
CA ARG A 7 39.41 21.38 3.39
C ARG A 7 39.23 20.31 2.34
N GLY A 8 38.38 19.34 2.67
CA GLY A 8 38.05 18.20 1.84
C GLY A 8 37.61 18.65 0.45
N GLN A 9 38.43 18.30 -0.53
CA GLN A 9 38.03 18.16 -1.92
C GLN A 9 36.92 17.11 -1.94
N ARG A 10 35.63 17.52 -1.91
CA ARG A 10 34.54 16.62 -2.29
C ARG A 10 34.77 16.34 -3.78
N ALA A 11 35.36 15.19 -4.08
CA ALA A 11 35.51 14.71 -5.44
C ALA A 11 34.12 14.78 -6.11
N ASN A 12 34.01 15.58 -7.16
CA ASN A 12 32.82 15.61 -7.98
C ASN A 12 32.74 14.22 -8.64
N PRO A 13 31.71 13.40 -8.38
CA PRO A 13 31.65 12.05 -8.93
C PRO A 13 31.72 12.11 -10.46
N ASP A 14 32.42 11.17 -11.07
CA ASP A 14 32.60 11.15 -12.52
C ASP A 14 31.22 11.15 -13.22
N PRO A 15 30.95 12.06 -14.17
CA PRO A 15 29.70 12.07 -14.92
C PRO A 15 29.31 10.71 -15.51
N LEU A 16 30.28 9.87 -15.89
CA LEU A 16 30.02 8.52 -16.41
C LEU A 16 29.52 7.57 -15.31
N GLU A 17 30.10 7.64 -14.11
CA GLU A 17 29.61 6.87 -12.95
C GLU A 17 28.20 7.29 -12.55
N GLN A 18 27.89 8.59 -12.64
CA GLN A 18 26.56 9.11 -12.37
C GLN A 18 25.53 8.59 -13.39
N ILE A 19 25.87 8.57 -14.68
CA ILE A 19 25.01 8.02 -15.74
C ILE A 19 24.77 6.53 -15.51
N THR A 20 25.82 5.75 -15.21
CA THR A 20 25.67 4.32 -14.92
C THR A 20 24.79 4.07 -13.68
N ALA A 21 24.95 4.86 -12.63
CA ALA A 21 24.12 4.76 -11.43
C ALA A 21 22.64 5.10 -11.73
N LEU A 22 22.39 6.16 -12.50
CA LEU A 22 21.05 6.57 -12.94
C LEU A 22 20.40 5.49 -13.82
N SER A 23 21.14 4.93 -14.78
CA SER A 23 20.67 3.83 -15.61
C SER A 23 20.31 2.59 -14.78
N GLY A 24 21.13 2.24 -13.78
CA GLY A 24 20.85 1.12 -12.88
C GLY A 24 19.64 1.35 -11.96
N VAL A 25 19.34 2.59 -11.59
CA VAL A 25 18.09 2.94 -10.89
C VAL A 25 16.90 2.85 -11.85
N HIS A 26 17.05 3.34 -13.07
CA HIS A 26 15.99 3.32 -14.09
C HIS A 26 15.57 1.89 -14.46
N VAL A 27 16.53 0.97 -14.65
CA VAL A 27 16.24 -0.45 -14.90
C VAL A 27 15.44 -1.06 -13.75
N ARG A 28 15.87 -0.85 -12.51
CA ARG A 28 15.13 -1.35 -11.33
C ARG A 28 13.72 -0.78 -11.22
N LEU A 29 13.53 0.48 -11.61
CA LEU A 29 12.21 1.09 -11.64
C LEU A 29 11.31 0.46 -12.73
N LEU A 30 11.86 0.17 -13.91
CA LEU A 30 11.13 -0.51 -14.97
C LEU A 30 10.75 -1.94 -14.57
N ASP A 31 11.67 -2.69 -13.96
CA ASP A 31 11.39 -4.05 -13.47
C ASP A 31 10.28 -4.03 -12.41
N SER A 32 10.37 -3.13 -11.43
CA SER A 32 9.31 -2.98 -10.42
C SER A 32 7.98 -2.56 -11.02
N SER A 33 7.98 -1.74 -12.08
CA SER A 33 6.76 -1.35 -12.78
C SER A 33 6.15 -2.52 -13.55
N HIS A 34 6.96 -3.37 -14.17
CA HIS A 34 6.49 -4.58 -14.84
C HIS A 34 5.90 -5.58 -13.85
N GLU A 35 6.57 -5.83 -12.73
CA GLU A 35 6.06 -6.71 -11.66
C GLU A 35 4.68 -6.23 -11.14
N LEU A 36 4.52 -4.92 -10.95
CA LEU A 36 3.23 -4.34 -10.55
C LEU A 36 2.14 -4.55 -11.61
N LEU A 37 2.47 -4.40 -12.89
CA LEU A 37 1.53 -4.63 -13.99
C LEU A 37 1.15 -6.10 -14.12
N GLU A 38 2.09 -7.02 -13.95
CA GLU A 38 1.83 -8.46 -13.94
C GLU A 38 0.93 -8.85 -12.78
N ALA A 39 1.24 -8.40 -11.55
CA ALA A 39 0.42 -8.65 -10.38
C ALA A 39 -1.02 -8.12 -10.56
N TYR A 40 -1.16 -6.92 -11.14
CA TYR A 40 -2.46 -6.35 -11.46
C TYR A 40 -3.22 -7.17 -12.52
N HIS A 41 -2.52 -7.65 -13.55
CA HIS A 41 -3.12 -8.50 -14.57
C HIS A 41 -3.63 -9.83 -13.97
N SER A 42 -2.82 -10.48 -13.14
CA SER A 42 -3.23 -11.71 -12.45
C SER A 42 -4.44 -11.50 -11.55
N LEU A 43 -4.52 -10.36 -10.86
CA LEU A 43 -5.69 -10.01 -10.05
C LEU A 43 -6.95 -9.85 -10.92
N LEU A 44 -6.85 -9.18 -12.07
CA LEU A 44 -7.97 -9.03 -13.00
C LEU A 44 -8.43 -10.38 -13.57
N GLU A 45 -7.50 -11.30 -13.85
CA GLU A 45 -7.84 -12.65 -14.30
C GLU A 45 -8.53 -13.47 -13.22
N GLN A 46 -8.11 -13.36 -11.96
CA GLN A 46 -8.77 -14.00 -10.82
C GLN A 46 -10.20 -13.49 -10.64
N LEU A 47 -10.40 -12.17 -10.71
CA LEU A 47 -11.73 -11.56 -10.65
C LEU A 47 -12.61 -12.02 -11.81
N ARG A 48 -12.09 -12.04 -13.04
CA ARG A 48 -12.85 -12.54 -14.21
C ARG A 48 -13.18 -14.03 -14.09
N GLY A 49 -12.26 -14.83 -13.55
CA GLY A 49 -12.49 -16.25 -13.27
C GLY A 49 -13.59 -16.48 -12.25
N ALA A 50 -13.69 -15.60 -11.23
CA ALA A 50 -14.78 -15.62 -10.26
C ALA A 50 -16.14 -15.23 -10.90
N GLU A 51 -16.16 -14.26 -11.81
CA GLU A 51 -17.39 -13.84 -12.52
C GLU A 51 -17.97 -14.92 -13.45
N ALA A 52 -17.14 -15.78 -14.04
CA ALA A 52 -17.59 -16.88 -14.90
C ALA A 52 -18.30 -18.02 -14.12
N GLY A 53 -18.22 -18.01 -12.79
CA GLY A 53 -18.74 -19.05 -11.91
C GLY A 53 -20.19 -18.89 -11.45
N GLY A 54 -20.90 -17.82 -11.83
CA GLY A 54 -22.33 -17.63 -11.55
C GLY A 54 -22.74 -17.63 -10.07
N ALA A 55 -21.77 -17.62 -9.15
CA ALA A 55 -22.01 -17.51 -7.72
C ALA A 55 -22.27 -16.02 -7.40
N GLU A 56 -23.26 -15.76 -6.54
CA GLU A 56 -23.41 -14.42 -5.96
C GLU A 56 -22.07 -14.00 -5.33
N PRO A 57 -21.62 -12.76 -5.56
CA PRO A 57 -20.32 -12.30 -5.07
C PRO A 57 -20.33 -12.34 -3.54
N GLU A 58 -19.54 -13.24 -2.96
CA GLU A 58 -19.38 -13.29 -1.50
C GLU A 58 -18.63 -12.03 -1.02
N PRO A 59 -19.06 -11.43 0.10
CA PRO A 59 -18.34 -10.32 0.70
C PRO A 59 -16.90 -10.71 1.01
N VAL A 60 -15.93 -9.87 0.62
CA VAL A 60 -14.53 -10.09 0.96
C VAL A 60 -14.27 -9.53 2.35
N GLU A 61 -13.85 -10.37 3.28
CA GLU A 61 -13.50 -9.97 4.65
C GLU A 61 -12.00 -9.67 4.77
N LEU A 62 -11.66 -8.47 5.24
CA LEU A 62 -10.29 -7.98 5.42
C LEU A 62 -10.06 -7.54 6.86
N THR A 63 -9.08 -8.15 7.53
CA THR A 63 -8.63 -7.72 8.86
C THR A 63 -7.49 -6.71 8.74
N VAL A 64 -7.67 -5.53 9.33
CA VAL A 64 -6.72 -4.41 9.34
C VAL A 64 -6.28 -4.12 10.78
N ALA A 65 -4.97 -4.09 11.01
CA ALA A 65 -4.39 -3.58 12.26
C ALA A 65 -3.97 -2.12 12.09
N ALA A 66 -4.63 -1.18 12.77
CA ALA A 66 -4.38 0.25 12.67
C ALA A 66 -4.00 0.87 14.03
N GLY A 67 -3.14 1.88 14.01
CA GLY A 67 -2.68 2.61 15.20
C GLY A 67 -1.24 3.12 15.06
N PRO A 68 -0.70 3.82 16.07
CA PRO A 68 -1.25 3.94 17.42
C PRO A 68 -2.33 5.03 17.55
N PHE A 69 -3.45 4.71 18.19
CA PHE A 69 -4.54 5.63 18.51
C PHE A 69 -4.36 6.21 19.92
N MET A 70 -4.45 7.52 20.04
CA MET A 70 -4.27 8.23 21.32
C MET A 70 -5.57 8.38 22.13
N SER A 71 -6.72 8.00 21.55
CA SER A 71 -8.03 8.05 22.19
C SER A 71 -9.02 7.10 21.50
N LEU A 72 -10.10 6.75 22.20
CA LEU A 72 -11.23 6.02 21.61
C LEU A 72 -11.92 6.82 20.50
N ASP A 73 -11.92 8.16 20.58
CA ASP A 73 -12.48 9.01 19.54
C ASP A 73 -11.69 8.90 18.22
N ALA A 74 -10.36 8.78 18.29
CA ALA A 74 -9.54 8.55 17.11
C ALA A 74 -9.83 7.21 16.42
N VAL A 75 -10.19 6.18 17.19
CA VAL A 75 -10.62 4.87 16.67
C VAL A 75 -11.98 4.99 15.97
N ARG A 76 -12.93 5.72 16.58
CA ARG A 76 -14.25 5.97 15.99
C ARG A 76 -14.18 6.81 14.72
N ASP A 77 -13.29 7.79 14.68
CA ASP A 77 -13.04 8.60 13.48
C ASP A 77 -12.43 7.74 12.37
N PHE A 78 -11.54 6.80 12.72
CA PHE A 78 -11.00 5.82 11.79
C PHE A 78 -12.06 4.86 11.25
N GLU A 79 -12.92 4.28 12.10
CA GLU A 79 -14.05 3.46 11.68
C GLU A 79 -14.98 4.22 10.73
N ARG A 80 -15.30 5.48 11.06
CA ARG A 80 -16.15 6.33 10.22
C ARG A 80 -15.49 6.63 8.87
N ALA A 81 -14.17 6.84 8.86
CA ALA A 81 -13.42 7.04 7.63
C ALA A 81 -13.43 5.78 6.75
N LEU A 82 -13.28 4.58 7.35
CA LEU A 82 -13.40 3.31 6.63
C LEU A 82 -14.80 3.10 6.08
N ALA A 83 -15.85 3.32 6.88
CA ALA A 83 -17.24 3.17 6.44
C ALA A 83 -17.63 4.16 5.33
N ALA A 84 -16.90 5.28 5.19
CA ALA A 84 -17.11 6.24 4.11
C ALA A 84 -16.44 5.83 2.78
N ILE A 85 -15.59 4.80 2.77
CA ILE A 85 -14.91 4.34 1.55
C ILE A 85 -15.92 3.63 0.64
N PRO A 86 -16.05 4.04 -0.63
CA PRO A 86 -16.90 3.35 -1.59
C PRO A 86 -16.50 1.88 -1.72
N GLY A 87 -17.46 0.98 -1.49
CA GLY A 87 -17.24 -0.46 -1.51
C GLY A 87 -17.07 -1.09 -0.13
N VAL A 88 -16.99 -0.33 0.96
CA VAL A 88 -17.08 -0.90 2.31
C VAL A 88 -18.56 -1.17 2.65
N LEU A 89 -18.85 -2.39 3.07
CA LEU A 89 -20.17 -2.85 3.50
C LEU A 89 -20.34 -2.77 5.01
N ASP A 90 -19.33 -3.20 5.74
CA ASP A 90 -19.34 -3.22 7.20
C ASP A 90 -17.93 -3.01 7.76
N VAL A 91 -17.85 -2.44 8.96
CA VAL A 91 -16.61 -2.18 9.70
C VAL A 91 -16.86 -2.53 11.16
N ALA A 92 -16.12 -3.51 11.68
CA ALA A 92 -16.24 -3.96 13.06
C ALA A 92 -14.88 -3.98 13.75
N VAL A 93 -14.80 -3.38 14.95
CA VAL A 93 -13.59 -3.51 15.78
C VAL A 93 -13.62 -4.82 16.53
N ARG A 94 -12.66 -5.68 16.21
CA ARG A 94 -12.48 -6.99 16.85
C ARG A 94 -11.85 -6.88 18.23
N GLY A 95 -10.96 -5.90 18.42
CA GLY A 95 -10.30 -5.67 19.70
C GLY A 95 -9.10 -4.74 19.61
N TYR A 96 -8.40 -4.60 20.74
CA TYR A 96 -7.24 -3.74 20.86
C TYR A 96 -5.98 -4.57 21.13
N GLU A 97 -4.95 -4.34 20.33
CA GLU A 97 -3.64 -4.95 20.51
C GLU A 97 -2.70 -3.94 21.18
N ARG A 98 -2.01 -4.35 22.26
CA ARG A 98 -1.05 -3.52 23.03
C ARG A 98 -1.60 -2.18 23.55
N GLY A 99 -2.93 -2.03 23.59
CA GLY A 99 -3.63 -0.88 24.17
C GLY A 99 -3.73 0.35 23.25
N ASP A 100 -2.91 0.44 22.21
CA ASP A 100 -2.87 1.57 21.28
C ASP A 100 -3.18 1.19 19.82
N ARG A 101 -3.26 -0.10 19.47
CA ARG A 101 -3.68 -0.54 18.14
C ARG A 101 -5.08 -1.12 18.16
N ALA A 102 -5.90 -0.80 17.16
CA ALA A 102 -7.20 -1.44 16.94
C ALA A 102 -7.07 -2.48 15.82
N ILE A 103 -7.67 -3.64 16.02
CA ILE A 103 -7.88 -4.66 15.00
C ILE A 103 -9.30 -4.48 14.48
N VAL A 104 -9.43 -4.20 13.19
CA VAL A 104 -10.69 -3.85 12.54
C VAL A 104 -10.94 -4.82 11.40
N ASP A 105 -12.07 -5.51 11.43
CA ASP A 105 -12.55 -6.33 10.34
C ASP A 105 -13.40 -5.45 9.43
N VAL A 106 -13.10 -5.49 8.13
CA VAL A 106 -13.75 -4.68 7.09
C VAL A 106 -14.34 -5.62 6.06
N GLN A 107 -15.65 -5.54 5.85
CA GLN A 107 -16.31 -6.25 4.76
C GLN A 107 -16.34 -5.35 3.54
N LEU A 108 -15.81 -5.83 2.42
CA LEU A 108 -15.87 -5.14 1.15
C LEU A 108 -16.90 -5.79 0.23
N ARG A 109 -17.61 -4.95 -0.49
CA ARG A 109 -18.34 -5.31 -1.69
C ARG A 109 -17.31 -5.64 -2.76
N ASP A 110 -17.48 -6.81 -3.38
CA ASP A 110 -16.62 -7.21 -4.48
C ASP A 110 -16.51 -6.09 -5.54
N PRO A 111 -15.29 -5.59 -5.85
CA PRO A 111 -15.07 -4.56 -6.85
C PRO A 111 -15.41 -4.98 -8.29
N GLY A 112 -15.82 -6.24 -8.55
CA GLY A 112 -16.20 -6.71 -9.89
C GLY A 112 -17.42 -6.04 -10.55
N HIS A 113 -18.32 -5.38 -9.80
CA HIS A 113 -19.65 -5.03 -10.35
C HIS A 113 -20.01 -3.53 -10.30
N GLY A 114 -19.12 -2.67 -10.81
CA GLY A 114 -19.30 -1.21 -10.83
C GLY A 114 -19.17 -0.50 -12.18
N ARG A 115 -19.11 -1.20 -13.32
CA ARG A 115 -19.12 -0.58 -14.65
C ARG A 115 -20.18 -1.20 -15.56
N ARG A 116 -21.36 -0.60 -15.58
CA ARG A 116 -22.32 -0.68 -16.68
C ARG A 116 -22.60 0.73 -17.17
#